data_AF-A0A1G9W5Q3-F1
#
_entry.id   AF-A0A1G9W5Q3-F1
#
_cell.length_a   1.000
_cell.length_b   1.000
_cell.length_c   1.000
_cell.angle_alpha   90.00
_cell.angle_beta   90.00
_cell.angle_gamma   90.00
#
_symmetry.space_group_name_H-M   'P 1'
#
loop_
_entity.id
_entity.type
_entity.pdbx_description
1 polymer ?
#
loop_
_entity_poly.entity_id
_entity_poly.type
_entity_poly.pdbx_seq_one_letter_code
_entity_poly.pdbx_strand_id
1 'polypeptide(L)'
;MALKTLIQIRRGQESALGTLAAGELGFCTDTGKLYIGTGTVNKLLVASQSTGDMLKSIYDTNNNGKVDYAQAADTVPWSGVDGKPAVYPPAAHTHEYMPKGPLSWNQLKGV
;
A
#
# COMPACT_ATOMS: atom_id res chain seq x y z
N MET A 1 -5.85 -51.17 15.54
CA MET A 1 -6.47 -49.98 14.91
C MET A 1 -5.71 -48.76 15.40
N ALA A 2 -5.18 -47.92 14.50
CA ALA A 2 -4.52 -46.68 14.91
C ALA A 2 -5.58 -45.67 15.39
N LEU A 3 -5.42 -45.15 16.60
CA LEU A 3 -6.24 -44.04 17.09
C LEU A 3 -5.93 -42.82 16.22
N LYS A 4 -6.94 -42.34 15.48
CA LYS A 4 -6.86 -41.05 14.79
C LYS A 4 -6.96 -39.95 15.85
N THR A 5 -5.88 -39.72 16.57
CA THR A 5 -5.80 -38.60 17.52
C THR A 5 -5.45 -37.35 16.73
N LEU A 6 -6.44 -36.50 16.47
CA LEU A 6 -6.19 -35.17 15.91
C LEU A 6 -5.51 -34.33 17.00
N ILE A 7 -4.36 -33.73 16.70
CA ILE A 7 -3.75 -32.75 17.60
C ILE A 7 -4.72 -31.57 17.72
N GLN A 8 -5.14 -31.25 18.94
CA GLN A 8 -5.99 -30.09 19.21
C GLN A 8 -5.12 -28.89 19.58
N ILE A 9 -5.45 -27.73 19.03
CA ILE A 9 -4.85 -26.44 19.37
C ILE A 9 -5.90 -25.52 19.99
N ARG A 10 -5.49 -24.48 20.71
CA ARG A 10 -6.43 -23.50 21.25
C ARG A 10 -7.19 -22.84 20.09
N ARG A 11 -8.50 -22.65 20.22
CA ARG A 11 -9.32 -22.06 19.15
C ARG A 11 -10.54 -21.31 19.69
N GLY A 12 -10.99 -20.28 18.97
CA GLY A 12 -12.16 -19.48 19.34
C GLY A 12 -12.20 -18.14 18.60
N GLN A 13 -13.00 -17.19 19.08
CA GLN A 13 -12.96 -15.81 18.56
C GLN A 13 -11.62 -15.15 18.90
N GLU A 14 -11.12 -14.27 18.03
CA GLU A 14 -9.83 -13.61 18.22
C GLU A 14 -9.78 -12.79 19.52
N SER A 15 -10.87 -12.10 19.85
CA SER A 15 -11.01 -11.35 21.10
C SER A 15 -11.00 -12.21 22.36
N ALA A 16 -11.31 -13.51 22.23
CA ALA A 16 -11.45 -14.45 23.35
C ALA A 16 -10.29 -15.46 23.44
N LEU A 17 -9.29 -15.41 22.54
CA LEU A 17 -8.19 -16.38 22.51
C LEU A 17 -7.31 -16.34 23.78
N GLY A 18 -7.25 -15.18 24.43
CA GLY A 18 -6.37 -14.91 25.58
C GLY A 18 -4.89 -14.95 25.20
N THR A 19 -4.01 -14.77 26.19
CA THR A 19 -2.56 -14.92 25.97
C THR A 19 -2.19 -16.41 25.93
N LEU A 20 -1.48 -16.81 24.88
CA LEU A 20 -0.98 -18.16 24.68
C LEU A 20 0.37 -18.33 25.39
N ALA A 21 0.62 -19.51 25.96
CA ALA A 21 1.93 -19.84 26.53
C ALA A 21 3.01 -19.84 25.45
N ALA A 22 4.28 -19.70 25.84
CA ALA A 22 5.39 -19.71 24.87
C ALA A 22 5.38 -21.02 24.06
N GLY A 23 5.24 -20.92 22.74
CA GLY A 23 5.15 -22.05 21.82
C GLY A 23 3.75 -22.66 21.64
N GLU A 24 2.73 -22.22 22.37
CA GLU A 24 1.35 -22.70 22.19
C GLU A 24 0.74 -22.12 20.92
N LEU A 25 0.10 -22.97 20.10
CA LEU A 25 -0.61 -22.56 18.89
C LEU A 25 -2.07 -22.20 19.19
N GLY A 26 -2.54 -21.12 18.55
CA GLY A 26 -3.92 -20.67 18.62
C GLY A 26 -4.51 -20.39 17.25
N PHE A 27 -5.78 -20.75 17.03
CA PHE A 27 -6.53 -20.50 15.80
C PHE A 27 -7.79 -19.68 16.05
N CYS A 28 -7.91 -18.55 15.35
CA CYS A 28 -9.09 -17.69 15.43
C CYS A 28 -10.13 -18.12 14.39
N THR A 29 -11.29 -18.59 14.83
CA THR A 29 -12.33 -19.14 13.95
C THR A 29 -13.09 -18.08 13.16
N ASP A 30 -13.11 -16.86 13.66
CA ASP A 30 -13.77 -15.69 13.08
C ASP A 30 -12.89 -15.00 12.04
N THR A 31 -11.59 -14.87 12.31
CA THR A 31 -10.66 -14.17 11.39
C THR A 31 -9.79 -15.12 10.57
N GLY A 32 -9.76 -16.42 10.89
CA GLY A 32 -8.91 -17.40 10.22
C GLY A 32 -7.42 -17.25 10.53
N LYS A 33 -7.04 -16.37 11.48
CA LYS A 33 -5.63 -16.13 11.84
C LYS A 33 -5.06 -17.28 12.66
N LEU A 34 -3.77 -17.54 12.47
CA LEU A 34 -2.98 -18.45 13.31
C LEU A 34 -1.98 -17.64 14.13
N TYR A 35 -1.90 -17.95 15.43
CA TYR A 35 -0.99 -17.34 16.38
C TYR A 35 -0.07 -18.37 17.04
N ILE A 36 1.11 -17.92 17.46
CA ILE A 36 1.96 -18.62 18.45
C ILE A 36 2.13 -17.74 19.68
N GLY A 37 2.03 -18.33 20.85
CA GLY A 37 2.32 -17.61 22.09
C GLY A 37 3.81 -17.37 22.26
N THR A 38 4.14 -16.20 22.80
CA THR A 38 5.48 -15.87 23.31
C THR A 38 5.55 -15.97 24.83
N GLY A 39 4.43 -16.31 25.50
CA GLY A 39 4.28 -16.24 26.96
C GLY A 39 3.83 -14.87 27.48
N THR A 40 3.91 -13.83 26.64
CA THR A 40 3.47 -12.45 27.00
C THR A 40 2.50 -11.89 25.98
N VAL A 41 2.73 -12.16 24.70
CA VAL A 41 1.85 -11.76 23.60
C VAL A 41 1.66 -12.90 22.59
N ASN A 42 0.59 -12.83 21.81
CA ASN A 42 0.36 -13.73 20.69
C ASN A 42 1.02 -13.14 19.43
N LYS A 43 1.98 -13.84 18.84
CA LYS A 43 2.61 -13.45 17.58
C LYS A 43 1.83 -14.04 16.41
N LEU A 44 1.43 -13.18 15.47
CA LEU A 44 0.73 -13.57 14.25
C LEU A 44 1.67 -14.39 13.36
N LEU A 45 1.25 -15.59 12.97
CA LEU A 45 1.96 -16.45 12.00
C LEU A 45 1.34 -16.37 10.62
N VAL A 46 0.01 -16.41 10.57
CA VAL A 46 -0.76 -16.33 9.33
C VAL A 46 -1.85 -15.30 9.53
N ALA A 47 -1.79 -14.22 8.75
CA ALA A 47 -2.84 -13.22 8.70
C ALA A 47 -4.08 -13.75 7.96
N SER A 48 -5.23 -13.17 8.29
CA SER A 48 -6.42 -13.31 7.43
C SER A 48 -6.10 -12.66 6.10
N GLN A 49 -6.23 -13.39 5.00
CA GLN A 49 -6.10 -12.81 3.67
C GLN A 49 -7.45 -12.21 3.28
N SER A 50 -7.45 -10.93 2.95
CA SER A 50 -8.64 -10.22 2.49
C SER A 50 -8.58 -9.99 0.98
N THR A 51 -9.75 -9.83 0.36
CA THR A 51 -9.82 -9.40 -1.04
C THR A 51 -9.22 -8.00 -1.14
N GLY A 52 -8.12 -7.86 -1.87
CA GLY A 52 -7.41 -6.60 -2.07
C GLY A 52 -6.00 -6.55 -1.47
N ASP A 53 -5.58 -7.57 -0.73
CA ASP A 53 -4.21 -7.66 -0.23
C ASP A 53 -3.22 -7.81 -1.40
N MET A 54 -2.20 -6.95 -1.46
CA MET A 54 -1.12 -7.00 -2.46
C MET A 54 -0.02 -8.00 -2.02
N LEU A 55 -0.38 -9.29 -1.92
CA LEU A 55 0.54 -10.33 -1.48
C LEU A 55 1.76 -10.47 -2.41
N LYS A 56 2.95 -10.48 -1.82
CA LYS A 56 4.22 -10.60 -2.56
C LYS A 56 4.25 -11.81 -3.50
N SER A 57 3.80 -12.97 -3.02
CA SER A 57 3.79 -14.23 -3.80
C SER A 57 2.88 -14.19 -5.04
N ILE A 58 1.95 -13.23 -5.12
CA ILE A 58 1.00 -13.08 -6.23
C ILE A 58 1.39 -11.90 -7.11
N TYR A 59 1.83 -10.79 -6.50
CA TYR A 59 1.99 -9.51 -7.18
C TYR A 59 3.43 -9.04 -7.34
N ASP A 60 4.41 -9.69 -6.72
CA ASP A 60 5.86 -9.45 -6.86
C ASP A 60 6.55 -10.79 -7.13
N THR A 61 6.33 -11.30 -8.34
CA THR A 61 6.75 -12.66 -8.74
C THR A 61 8.27 -12.79 -8.85
N ASN A 62 8.98 -11.68 -9.01
CA ASN A 62 10.45 -11.63 -9.09
C ASN A 62 11.14 -11.26 -7.76
N ASN A 63 10.36 -11.01 -6.70
CA ASN A 63 10.81 -10.73 -5.35
C ASN A 63 11.66 -9.45 -5.21
N ASN A 64 11.48 -8.46 -6.08
CA ASN A 64 12.26 -7.22 -6.08
C ASN A 64 11.73 -6.14 -5.13
N GLY A 65 10.62 -6.39 -4.44
CA GLY A 65 10.01 -5.47 -3.49
C GLY A 65 9.04 -4.46 -4.12
N LYS A 66 8.68 -4.62 -5.39
CA LYS A 66 7.66 -3.83 -6.09
C LYS A 66 6.58 -4.74 -6.64
N VAL A 67 5.34 -4.24 -6.69
CA VAL A 67 4.29 -4.90 -7.46
C VAL A 67 4.67 -4.87 -8.95
N ASP A 68 4.68 -6.02 -9.61
CA ASP A 68 5.12 -6.17 -11.00
C ASP A 68 4.36 -5.23 -11.96
N TYR A 69 3.05 -5.12 -11.79
CA TYR A 69 2.22 -4.19 -12.56
C TYR A 69 2.55 -2.71 -12.30
N ALA A 70 2.95 -2.37 -11.07
CA ALA A 70 3.37 -1.01 -10.74
C ALA A 70 4.75 -0.69 -11.32
N GLN A 71 5.65 -1.69 -11.39
CA GLN A 71 6.97 -1.53 -12.00
C GLN A 71 6.89 -1.15 -13.48
N ALA A 72 5.85 -1.59 -14.21
CA ALA A 72 5.62 -1.13 -15.58
C ALA A 72 5.45 0.40 -15.69
N ALA A 73 5.03 1.07 -14.61
CA ALA A 73 4.87 2.51 -14.56
C ALA A 73 6.20 3.28 -14.45
N ASP A 74 7.29 2.62 -14.03
CA ASP A 74 8.60 3.27 -13.83
C ASP A 74 9.22 3.77 -15.16
N THR A 75 8.79 3.23 -16.31
CA THR A 75 9.39 3.57 -17.62
C THR A 75 8.35 3.53 -18.75
N VAL A 76 7.20 4.18 -18.56
CA VAL A 76 6.13 4.23 -19.58
C VAL A 76 6.53 5.15 -20.74
N PRO A 77 6.60 4.64 -21.99
CA PRO A 77 6.75 5.49 -23.16
C PRO A 77 5.51 6.39 -23.33
N TRP A 78 5.71 7.63 -23.78
CA TRP A 78 4.58 8.55 -24.05
C TRP A 78 3.53 7.92 -24.97
N SER A 79 3.94 7.13 -25.97
CA SER A 79 3.03 6.41 -26.87
C SER A 79 2.04 5.50 -26.15
N GLY A 80 2.40 4.93 -24.99
CA GLY A 80 1.57 4.03 -24.18
C GLY A 80 0.64 4.70 -23.17
N VAL A 81 0.71 6.03 -23.00
CA VAL A 81 -0.19 6.76 -22.08
C VAL A 81 -1.53 7.00 -22.77
N ASP A 82 -2.63 6.52 -22.19
CA ASP A 82 -3.99 6.77 -22.70
C ASP A 82 -4.48 8.17 -22.28
N GLY A 83 -5.41 8.76 -23.05
CA GLY A 83 -5.94 10.12 -22.79
C GLY A 83 -4.90 11.25 -22.90
N LYS A 84 -3.70 10.94 -23.39
CA LYS A 84 -2.62 11.90 -23.53
C LYS A 84 -2.93 12.98 -24.57
N PRO A 85 -2.54 14.26 -24.35
CA PRO A 85 -2.61 15.26 -25.41
C PRO A 85 -1.73 14.87 -26.60
N ALA A 86 -2.31 14.89 -27.80
CA ALA A 86 -1.57 14.64 -29.04
C ALA A 86 -0.55 15.74 -29.35
N VAL A 87 -0.79 16.95 -28.83
CA VAL A 87 0.08 18.12 -28.97
C VAL A 87 0.07 18.88 -27.65
N TYR A 88 1.25 19.31 -27.19
CA TYR A 88 1.40 20.29 -26.11
C TYR A 88 1.92 21.61 -26.71
N PRO A 89 1.07 22.41 -27.39
CA PRO A 89 1.52 23.71 -27.84
C PRO A 89 1.75 24.61 -26.61
N PRO A 90 2.87 25.35 -26.53
CA PRO A 90 3.04 26.33 -25.47
C PRO A 90 1.89 27.35 -25.53
N ALA A 91 1.22 27.58 -24.40
CA ALA A 91 0.22 28.63 -24.29
C ALA A 91 0.94 29.97 -24.14
N ALA A 92 0.72 30.89 -25.08
CA ALA A 92 1.17 32.26 -24.93
C ALA A 92 0.51 32.88 -23.69
N HIS A 93 1.30 33.53 -22.84
CA HIS A 93 0.83 34.34 -21.74
C HIS A 93 1.55 35.68 -21.77
N THR A 94 0.85 36.72 -21.32
CA THR A 94 1.39 38.08 -21.26
C THR A 94 1.92 38.37 -19.87
N HIS A 95 3.14 38.88 -19.80
CA HIS A 95 3.65 39.54 -18.61
C HIS A 95 3.39 41.03 -18.73
N GLU A 96 2.68 41.59 -17.76
CA GLU A 96 2.61 43.04 -17.60
C GLU A 96 3.96 43.52 -17.07
N TYR A 97 4.81 43.99 -17.97
CA TYR A 97 6.05 44.65 -17.59
C TYR A 97 5.82 46.14 -17.44
N MET A 98 6.37 46.70 -16.37
CA MET A 98 6.47 48.15 -16.26
C MET A 98 7.38 48.70 -17.38
N PRO A 99 7.06 49.86 -17.97
CA PRO A 99 7.82 50.43 -19.06
C PRO A 99 9.27 50.72 -18.66
N LYS A 100 10.22 50.47 -19.57
CA LYS A 100 11.63 50.86 -19.39
C LYS A 100 11.74 52.38 -19.40
N GLY A 101 12.06 52.97 -18.25
CA GLY A 101 12.25 54.41 -18.09
C GLY A 101 11.99 54.85 -16.63
N PRO A 102 12.08 56.15 -16.33
CA PRO A 102 11.69 56.68 -15.04
C PRO A 102 10.21 56.37 -14.80
N LEU A 103 9.93 55.64 -13.72
CA LEU A 103 8.59 55.26 -13.33
C LEU A 103 7.94 56.44 -12.62
N SER A 104 6.75 56.84 -13.06
CA SER A 104 5.96 57.83 -12.34
C SER A 104 5.26 57.20 -11.14
N TRP A 105 4.98 58.02 -10.12
CA TRP A 105 4.20 57.59 -8.95
C TRP A 105 2.85 56.97 -9.34
N ASN A 106 2.21 57.49 -10.40
CA ASN A 106 0.94 56.95 -10.91
C ASN A 106 1.04 55.53 -11.46
N GLN A 107 2.23 55.10 -11.90
CA GLN A 107 2.49 53.75 -12.41
C GLN A 107 2.83 52.74 -11.29
N LEU A 108 3.03 53.21 -10.05
CA LEU A 108 3.42 52.37 -8.91
C LEU A 108 2.29 52.10 -7.91
N LYS A 109 1.26 52.95 -7.88
CA LYS A 109 0.22 52.95 -6.84
C LYS A 109 -1.05 52.16 -7.20
N GLY A 110 -0.94 51.31 -8.22
CA GLY A 110 -2.00 50.39 -8.69
C GLY A 110 -1.73 48.92 -8.40
N VAL A 111 -0.88 48.64 -7.40
CA VAL A 111 -0.78 47.35 -6.69
C VAL A 111 -1.30 47.52 -5.27
#